data_AF-A0A6A6JFJ9-F1
#
_entry.id   AF-A0A6A6JFJ9-F1
#
_cell.length_a   1.000
_cell.length_b   1.000
_cell.length_c   1.000
_cell.angle_alpha   90.00
_cell.angle_beta   90.00
_cell.angle_gamma   90.00
#
_symmetry.space_group_name_H-M   'P 1'
#
loop_
_entity.id
_entity.type
_entity.pdbx_description
1 polymer ?
#
loop_
_entity_poly.entity_id
_entity_poly.type
_entity_poly.pdbx_seq_one_letter_code
_entity_poly.pdbx_strand_id
1 'polypeptide(L)'
;MAPPIPTFPVPHLPLETSTLPNGKPRKPAIDLERDCAPKQLTQYKCNIDPKKKNKEGKKPLIVCLPVVRFYRACPDGLHVETTVWEAWKERIKTAEKA
;
A
#
# COMPACT_ATOMS: atom_id res chain seq x y z
N MET A 1 -17.14 9.90 4.55
CA MET A 1 -16.95 8.86 3.51
C MET A 1 -15.51 8.93 3.05
N ALA A 2 -14.83 7.80 2.82
CA ALA A 2 -13.48 7.83 2.25
C ALA A 2 -13.54 8.31 0.79
N PRO A 3 -12.59 9.14 0.32
CA PRO A 3 -12.56 9.56 -1.07
C PRO A 3 -12.37 8.35 -2.00
N PRO A 4 -12.94 8.37 -3.21
CA PRO A 4 -12.69 7.33 -4.20
C PRO A 4 -11.19 7.26 -4.50
N ILE A 5 -10.64 6.05 -4.43
CA ILE A 5 -9.23 5.79 -4.72
C ILE A 5 -9.12 5.55 -6.24
N PRO A 6 -8.26 6.27 -6.97
CA PRO A 6 -8.07 6.01 -8.40
C PRO A 6 -7.57 4.58 -8.60
N THR A 7 -8.13 3.90 -9.59
CA THR A 7 -7.70 2.54 -9.97
C THR A 7 -6.85 2.63 -11.23
N PHE A 8 -5.65 2.06 -11.17
CA PHE A 8 -4.72 2.03 -12.29
C PHE A 8 -3.88 0.73 -12.24
N PRO A 9 -3.32 0.28 -13.38
CA PRO A 9 -2.44 -0.88 -13.42
C PRO A 9 -1.18 -0.67 -12.57
N VAL A 10 -0.74 -1.71 -11.86
CA VAL A 10 0.45 -1.66 -10.98
C VAL A 10 1.71 -1.05 -11.64
N PRO A 11 2.05 -1.35 -12.91
CA PRO A 11 3.21 -0.75 -13.57
C PRO A 11 3.13 0.77 -13.74
N HIS A 12 1.93 1.35 -13.71
CA HIS A 12 1.72 2.79 -13.90
C HIS A 12 1.95 3.60 -12.62
N LEU A 13 2.21 2.94 -11.47
CA LEU A 13 2.45 3.64 -10.20
C LEU A 13 3.47 4.78 -10.31
N PRO A 14 4.65 4.63 -10.95
CA PRO A 14 5.61 5.73 -11.06
C PRO A 14 5.06 6.94 -11.81
N LEU A 15 4.29 6.70 -12.89
CA LEU A 15 3.66 7.74 -13.70
C LEU A 15 2.60 8.51 -12.90
N GLU A 16 1.72 7.79 -12.20
CA GLU A 16 0.67 8.37 -11.37
C GLU A 16 1.27 9.18 -10.21
N THR A 17 2.34 8.70 -9.58
CA THR A 17 3.03 9.45 -8.51
C THR A 17 3.71 10.71 -9.01
N SER A 18 4.19 10.70 -10.27
CA SER A 18 4.80 11.86 -10.92
C SER A 18 3.76 12.83 -11.50
N THR A 19 2.47 12.52 -11.43
CA THR A 19 1.40 13.38 -11.93
C THR A 19 0.68 14.04 -10.76
N LEU A 20 0.55 15.37 -10.80
CA LEU A 20 -0.19 16.13 -9.80
C LEU A 20 -1.69 15.95 -10.01
N PRO A 21 -2.54 16.21 -8.98
CA PRO A 21 -4.00 16.11 -9.12
C PRO A 21 -4.61 17.01 -10.21
N ASN A 22 -3.87 18.03 -10.67
CA ASN A 22 -4.26 18.90 -11.78
C ASN A 22 -3.86 18.36 -13.17
N GLY A 23 -3.35 17.12 -13.25
CA GLY A 23 -2.88 16.47 -14.46
C GLY A 23 -1.51 16.94 -14.96
N LYS A 24 -0.86 17.89 -14.27
CA LYS A 24 0.48 18.35 -14.65
C LYS A 24 1.56 17.43 -14.09
N PRO A 25 2.68 17.24 -14.80
CA PRO A 25 3.81 16.50 -14.26
C PRO A 25 4.44 17.28 -13.10
N ARG A 26 4.91 16.54 -12.08
CA ARG A 26 5.76 17.06 -11.01
C ARG A 26 7.09 17.56 -11.59
N LYS A 27 7.64 18.60 -10.97
CA LYS A 27 8.96 19.15 -11.28
C LYS A 27 9.75 19.30 -9.98
N PRO A 28 10.84 18.54 -9.77
CA PRO A 28 11.36 17.47 -10.63
C PRO A 28 10.43 16.25 -10.68
N ALA A 29 10.60 15.40 -11.70
CA ALA A 29 9.95 14.08 -11.71
C ALA A 29 10.49 13.23 -10.57
N ILE A 30 9.64 12.41 -9.95
CA ILE A 30 10.02 11.57 -8.81
C ILE A 30 10.31 10.17 -9.34
N ASP A 31 11.52 9.69 -9.10
CA ASP A 31 11.86 8.29 -9.29
C ASP A 31 11.64 7.55 -7.97
N LEU A 32 10.61 6.71 -7.90
CA LEU A 32 10.28 5.96 -6.69
C LEU A 32 11.41 5.03 -6.23
N GLU A 33 12.23 4.52 -7.14
CA GLU A 33 13.31 3.60 -6.79
C GLU A 33 14.54 4.31 -6.26
N ARG A 34 14.93 5.38 -6.96
CA ARG A 34 16.14 6.15 -6.66
C ARG A 34 15.91 7.16 -5.53
N ASP A 35 14.79 7.87 -5.58
CA ASP A 35 14.59 9.06 -4.76
C ASP A 35 13.84 8.73 -3.45
N CYS A 36 13.12 7.61 -3.36
CA CYS A 36 12.26 7.30 -2.23
C CYS A 36 12.68 6.02 -1.49
N ALA A 37 12.91 6.15 -0.17
CA ALA A 37 13.36 5.04 0.67
C ALA A 37 12.22 4.02 0.89
N PRO A 38 12.46 2.71 0.68
CA PRO A 38 11.48 1.68 0.99
C PRO A 38 11.35 1.52 2.50
N LYS A 39 10.11 1.47 2.98
CA LYS A 39 9.78 1.30 4.38
C LYS A 39 8.66 0.28 4.54
N GLN A 40 8.62 -0.32 5.73
CA GLN A 40 7.61 -1.29 6.11
C GLN A 40 6.79 -0.73 7.28
N LEU A 41 5.47 -0.94 7.23
CA LEU A 41 4.55 -0.63 8.32
C LEU A 41 3.76 -1.88 8.67
N THR A 42 3.83 -2.30 9.93
CA THR A 42 2.97 -3.35 10.48
C THR A 42 1.71 -2.69 11.05
N GLN A 43 0.58 -2.94 10.41
CA GLN A 43 -0.74 -2.55 10.90
C GLN A 43 -1.45 -3.76 11.51
N TYR A 44 -2.51 -3.55 12.28
CA TYR A 44 -3.33 -4.64 12.81
C TYR A 44 -4.76 -4.51 12.27
N LYS A 45 -5.23 -5.58 11.61
CA LYS A 45 -6.63 -5.67 11.18
C LYS A 45 -7.42 -6.41 12.25
N CYS A 46 -8.19 -5.66 13.02
CA CYS A 46 -9.06 -6.17 14.07
C CYS A 46 -10.45 -6.46 13.52
N ASN A 47 -10.91 -7.70 13.66
CA ASN A 47 -12.29 -8.09 13.30
C ASN A 47 -12.92 -8.85 14.48
N ILE A 48 -14.25 -8.82 14.55
CA ILE A 48 -14.99 -9.68 15.48
C ILE A 48 -14.90 -11.11 14.97
N ASP A 49 -14.51 -12.05 15.83
CA ASP A 49 -14.48 -13.47 15.47
C ASP A 49 -15.91 -14.00 15.24
N PRO A 50 -16.28 -14.33 13.99
CA PRO A 50 -17.64 -14.77 13.70
C PRO A 50 -17.96 -16.14 14.28
N LYS A 51 -16.94 -16.97 14.59
CA LYS A 51 -17.10 -18.32 15.15
C LYS A 51 -17.33 -18.29 16.66
N LYS A 52 -17.01 -17.17 17.31
CA LYS A 52 -17.29 -16.91 18.72
C LYS A 52 -18.43 -15.91 18.89
N LYS A 53 -19.30 -15.77 17.87
CA LYS A 53 -20.56 -15.05 18.01
C LYS A 53 -21.30 -15.61 19.21
N ASN A 54 -21.64 -14.70 20.10
CA ASN A 54 -21.92 -14.97 21.49
C ASN A 54 -23.09 -15.95 21.64
N LYS A 55 -22.90 -17.00 22.44
CA LYS A 55 -24.01 -17.51 23.27
C LYS A 55 -24.56 -16.30 24.04
N GLU A 56 -25.88 -16.15 24.10
CA GLU A 56 -26.56 -14.98 24.69
C GLU A 56 -25.88 -14.51 25.99
N GLY A 57 -25.56 -13.21 26.07
CA GLY A 57 -24.94 -12.59 27.25
C GLY A 57 -23.40 -12.47 27.28
N LYS A 58 -22.65 -13.02 26.31
CA LYS A 58 -21.18 -12.84 26.27
C LYS A 58 -20.73 -11.63 25.44
N LYS A 59 -19.59 -11.04 25.80
CA LYS A 59 -18.93 -9.96 25.03
C LYS A 59 -18.25 -10.54 23.78
N PRO A 60 -18.32 -9.87 22.62
CA PRO A 60 -17.69 -10.35 21.38
C PRO A 60 -16.17 -10.40 21.53
N LEU A 61 -15.54 -11.47 21.01
CA LEU A 61 -14.08 -11.54 20.92
C LEU A 61 -13.59 -10.75 19.71
N ILE A 62 -12.72 -9.77 19.95
CA ILE A 62 -12.01 -9.02 18.90
C ILE A 62 -10.66 -9.71 18.67
N VAL A 63 -10.38 -10.08 17.43
CA VAL A 63 -9.11 -10.70 17.01
C VAL A 63 -8.39 -9.74 16.06
N CYS A 64 -7.18 -9.34 16.44
CA CYS A 64 -6.33 -8.44 15.67
C CYS A 64 -5.17 -9.22 15.06
N LEU A 65 -5.14 -9.31 13.73
CA LEU A 65 -4.07 -9.98 12.99
C LEU A 65 -3.12 -8.95 12.38
N PRO A 66 -1.79 -9.18 12.41
CA PRO A 66 -0.83 -8.28 11.80
C PRO A 66 -0.97 -8.29 10.27
N VAL A 67 -0.87 -7.11 9.67
CA VAL A 67 -0.87 -6.87 8.23
C VAL A 67 0.34 -6.02 7.91
N VAL A 68 1.25 -6.56 7.11
CA VAL A 68 2.44 -5.85 6.65
C VAL A 68 2.09 -5.07 5.39
N ARG A 69 2.36 -3.76 5.41
CA ARG A 69 2.29 -2.89 4.23
C ARG A 69 3.67 -2.34 3.91
N PHE A 70 3.95 -2.21 2.62
CA PHE A 70 5.15 -1.51 2.15
C PHE A 70 4.76 -0.13 1.65
N TYR A 71 5.62 0.84 1.89
CA TYR A 71 5.46 2.19 1.39
C TYR A 71 6.82 2.78 1.05
N ARG A 72 6.83 3.80 0.20
CA ARG A 72 8.03 4.59 -0.11
C ARG A 72 7.88 5.98 0.45
N ALA A 73 8.90 6.43 1.17
CA ALA A 73 8.98 7.77 1.75
C ALA A 73 9.98 8.60 0.94
N CYS A 74 9.47 9.60 0.23
CA CYS A 74 10.26 10.50 -0.60
C CYS A 74 10.71 11.75 0.20
N PRO A 75 11.83 12.39 -0.16
CA PRO A 75 12.38 13.57 0.53
C PRO A 75 11.45 14.79 0.54
N ASP A 76 10.56 14.91 -0.44
CA ASP A 76 9.58 16.00 -0.56
C ASP A 76 8.35 15.82 0.36
N GLY A 77 8.35 14.79 1.21
CA GLY A 77 7.24 14.45 2.10
C GLY A 77 6.17 13.60 1.42
N LEU A 78 6.32 13.24 0.13
CA LEU A 78 5.42 12.31 -0.53
C LEU A 78 5.61 10.89 0.03
N HIS A 79 4.54 10.33 0.57
CA HIS A 79 4.49 8.94 1.01
C HIS A 79 3.53 8.17 0.12
N VAL A 80 4.00 7.07 -0.46
CA VAL A 80 3.22 6.25 -1.41
C VAL A 80 3.13 4.83 -0.86
N GLU A 81 1.93 4.30 -0.71
CA GLU A 81 1.78 2.87 -0.40
C GLU A 81 2.15 2.04 -1.65
N THR A 82 3.09 1.12 -1.48
CA THR A 82 3.69 0.34 -2.58
C THR A 82 3.60 -1.16 -2.39
N THR A 83 2.78 -1.65 -1.44
CA THR A 83 2.63 -3.08 -1.11
C THR A 83 2.48 -3.97 -2.35
N VAL A 84 1.55 -3.62 -3.25
CA VAL A 84 1.29 -4.41 -4.47
C VAL A 84 2.42 -4.23 -5.50
N TRP A 85 3.03 -3.05 -5.55
CA TRP A 85 4.10 -2.74 -6.49
C TRP A 85 5.40 -3.49 -6.17
N GLU A 86 5.79 -3.57 -4.89
CA GLU A 86 6.96 -4.36 -4.48
C GLU A 86 6.75 -5.85 -4.80
N ALA A 87 5.55 -6.40 -4.51
CA ALA A 87 5.24 -7.78 -4.86
C ALA A 87 5.27 -8.04 -6.39
N TRP A 88 4.80 -7.08 -7.19
CA TRP A 88 4.85 -7.17 -8.65
C TRP A 88 6.30 -7.16 -9.19
N LYS A 89 7.16 -6.28 -8.65
CA LYS A 89 8.58 -6.23 -9.06
C LYS A 89 9.32 -7.52 -8.75
N GLU A 90 9.12 -8.10 -7.57
CA GLU A 90 9.77 -9.37 -7.21
C GLU A 90 9.36 -10.51 -8.15
N ARG A 91 8.11 -10.52 -8.62
CA ARG A 91 7.64 -11.49 -9.61
C ARG A 91 8.33 -11.32 -10.96
N ILE A 92 8.52 -10.08 -11.43
CA ILE A 92 9.23 -9.80 -12.69
C ILE A 92 10.69 -10.21 -12.58
N LYS A 93 11.39 -9.79 -11.52
CA LYS A 93 12.80 -10.16 -11.30
C LYS A 93 13.00 -11.68 -11.24
N THR A 94 12.03 -12.41 -10.72
CA THR A 94 12.07 -13.88 -10.68
C THR A 94 11.86 -14.47 -12.07
N ALA A 95 10.94 -13.93 -12.86
CA ALA A 95 10.66 -14.39 -14.22
C ALA A 95 11.82 -14.10 -15.20
N GLU A 96 12.54 -12.98 -15.04
CA GLU A 96 13.71 -12.63 -15.87
C GLU A 96 14.95 -13.48 -15.57
N LYS A 97 14.98 -14.15 -14.41
CA LYS A 97 16.09 -15.02 -13.99
C LYS A 97 15.87 -16.50 -14.33
N ALA A 98 14.68 -16.86 -14.82
CA ALA A 98 14.30 -18.22 -15.18
C ALA A 98 14.49 -18.45 -16.69
#